data_AF-A0A3D2VEE2-F1
#
_entry.id   AF-A0A3D2VEE2-F1
#
_cell.length_a   1.000
_cell.length_b   1.000
_cell.length_c   1.000
_cell.angle_alpha   90.00
_cell.angle_beta   90.00
_cell.angle_gamma   90.00
#
_symmetry.space_group_name_H-M   'P 1'
#
loop_
_entity.id
_entity.type
_entity.pdbx_description
1 polymer ?
#
loop_
_entity_poly.entity_id
_entity_poly.type
_entity_poly.pdbx_seq_one_letter_code
_entity_poly.pdbx_strand_id
1 'polypeptide(L)'
;MTGHAESVPPVLAIDGPSGTGKGTIAGRVAEQLGWHILDSGALYRAIGFLAVENHIEPNDIRALRVLAESSVVEFSSTPTGVNILVDQRDITEEVRSESGAKNASIYAKIPALREALLKRQRALRAHPGLVADGRDMGTVVFPDAFLKVFLDASASVRAERRHNQLREKGFDVK
;
A
#
# COMPACT_ATOMS: atom_id res chain seq x y z
N MET A 1 12.08 -8.31 -38.73
CA MET A 1 11.28 -8.03 -37.52
C MET A 1 12.05 -8.57 -36.33
N THR A 2 12.87 -7.73 -35.68
CA THR A 2 13.61 -8.11 -34.47
C THR A 2 12.64 -8.05 -33.29
N GLY A 3 12.21 -9.22 -32.81
CA GLY A 3 11.42 -9.34 -31.59
C GLY A 3 12.16 -8.69 -30.44
N HIS A 4 11.69 -7.55 -29.99
CA HIS A 4 12.11 -7.00 -28.71
C HIS A 4 11.48 -7.92 -27.66
N ALA A 5 12.31 -8.70 -26.95
CA ALA A 5 11.84 -9.30 -25.71
C ALA A 5 11.30 -8.14 -24.85
N GLU A 6 10.01 -8.18 -24.50
CA GLU A 6 9.45 -7.18 -23.59
C GLU A 6 10.30 -7.19 -22.32
N SER A 7 10.97 -6.07 -22.05
CA SER A 7 11.81 -5.93 -20.87
C SER A 7 10.91 -5.98 -19.65
N VAL A 8 11.34 -6.67 -18.58
CA VAL A 8 10.55 -6.72 -17.35
C VAL A 8 10.31 -5.28 -16.86
N PRO A 9 9.05 -4.84 -16.61
CA PRO A 9 8.78 -3.46 -16.26
C PRO A 9 9.62 -3.01 -15.06
N PRO A 10 10.23 -1.81 -15.06
CA PRO A 10 11.06 -1.37 -13.95
C PRO A 10 10.22 -1.15 -12.67
N VAL A 11 10.84 -1.40 -11.52
CA VAL A 11 10.24 -1.13 -10.20
C VAL A 11 11.15 -0.19 -9.42
N LEU A 12 10.56 0.86 -8.83
CA LEU A 12 11.17 1.71 -7.82
C LEU A 12 10.52 1.38 -6.47
N ALA A 13 11.27 0.72 -5.60
CA ALA A 13 10.83 0.35 -4.26
C ALA A 13 11.17 1.48 -3.26
N ILE A 14 10.19 1.89 -2.46
CA ILE A 14 10.32 2.88 -1.39
C ILE A 14 9.92 2.21 -0.08
N ASP A 15 10.91 1.90 0.74
CA ASP A 15 10.72 1.26 2.05
C ASP A 15 10.95 2.26 3.19
N GLY A 16 10.38 1.97 4.37
CA GLY A 16 10.65 2.74 5.59
C GLY A 16 9.52 2.69 6.63
N PRO A 17 9.74 3.22 7.84
CA PRO A 17 8.72 3.21 8.89
C PRO A 17 7.49 4.07 8.55
N SER A 18 6.36 3.80 9.21
CA SER A 18 5.17 4.66 9.11
C SER A 18 5.48 6.08 9.58
N GLY A 19 4.91 7.08 8.92
CA GLY A 19 5.07 8.50 9.28
C GLY A 19 6.29 9.21 8.67
N THR A 20 7.07 8.55 7.81
CA THR A 20 8.21 9.19 7.11
C THR A 20 7.81 9.96 5.84
N GLY A 21 6.56 9.81 5.37
CA GLY A 21 6.06 10.50 4.18
C GLY A 21 6.24 9.75 2.86
N LYS A 22 6.52 8.45 2.91
CA LYS A 22 6.67 7.59 1.71
C LYS A 22 5.53 7.75 0.72
N GLY A 23 4.27 7.60 1.14
CA GLY A 23 3.13 7.70 0.23
C GLY A 23 3.05 9.01 -0.53
N THR A 24 3.40 10.13 0.09
CA THR A 24 3.47 11.45 -0.59
C THR A 24 4.58 11.47 -1.64
N ILE A 25 5.75 10.92 -1.32
CA ILE A 25 6.88 10.85 -2.26
C ILE A 25 6.60 9.86 -3.38
N ALA A 26 6.06 8.68 -3.06
CA ALA A 26 5.68 7.65 -4.01
C ALA A 26 4.65 8.16 -5.01
N GLY A 27 3.58 8.83 -4.54
CA GLY A 27 2.56 9.45 -5.39
C GLY A 27 3.16 10.44 -6.39
N ARG A 28 4.00 11.36 -5.92
CA ARG A 28 4.66 12.37 -6.77
C ARG A 28 5.62 11.75 -7.77
N VAL A 29 6.40 10.75 -7.35
CA VAL A 29 7.34 10.05 -8.25
C VAL A 29 6.58 9.28 -9.33
N ALA A 30 5.50 8.60 -8.96
CA ALA A 30 4.65 7.87 -9.92
C ALA A 30 4.01 8.82 -10.93
N GLU A 31 3.47 9.96 -10.48
CA GLU A 31 2.90 11.00 -11.34
C GLU A 31 3.94 11.59 -12.31
N GLN A 32 5.14 11.94 -11.81
CA GLN A 32 6.21 12.49 -12.64
C GLN A 32 6.73 11.52 -13.70
N LEU A 33 6.78 10.22 -13.37
CA LEU A 33 7.25 9.18 -14.29
C LEU A 33 6.13 8.64 -15.21
N GLY A 34 4.87 8.93 -14.91
CA GLY A 34 3.72 8.27 -15.55
C GLY A 34 3.65 6.77 -15.25
N TRP A 35 4.17 6.34 -14.09
CA TRP A 35 4.23 4.93 -13.69
C TRP A 35 3.04 4.55 -12.80
N HIS A 36 2.76 3.25 -12.74
CA HIS A 36 1.79 2.70 -11.78
C HIS A 36 2.27 2.91 -10.35
N ILE A 37 1.34 2.91 -9.40
CA ILE A 37 1.64 3.02 -7.97
C ILE A 37 1.05 1.86 -7.18
N LEU A 38 1.79 1.43 -6.17
CA LEU A 38 1.35 0.48 -5.14
C LEU A 38 1.68 1.06 -3.77
N ASP A 39 0.66 1.32 -2.95
CA ASP A 39 0.82 1.51 -1.50
C ASP A 39 0.43 0.20 -0.82
N SER A 40 1.43 -0.62 -0.47
CA SER A 40 1.18 -1.91 0.17
C SER A 40 0.51 -1.74 1.54
N GLY A 41 0.82 -0.67 2.28
CA GLY A 41 0.16 -0.38 3.54
C GLY A 41 -1.32 -0.09 3.37
N ALA A 42 -1.69 0.65 2.32
CA ALA A 42 -3.08 0.88 1.95
C ALA A 42 -3.77 -0.41 1.49
N LEU A 43 -3.09 -1.30 0.77
CA LEU A 43 -3.63 -2.61 0.41
C LEU A 43 -4.06 -3.40 1.65
N TYR A 44 -3.20 -3.52 2.67
CA TYR A 44 -3.56 -4.21 3.91
C TYR A 44 -4.72 -3.53 4.65
N ARG A 45 -4.83 -2.19 4.59
CA ARG A 45 -5.94 -1.44 5.19
C ARG A 45 -7.25 -1.65 4.43
N ALA A 46 -7.22 -1.68 3.11
CA ALA A 46 -8.37 -2.00 2.26
C ALA A 46 -8.88 -3.42 2.54
N ILE A 47 -8.00 -4.40 2.57
CA ILE A 47 -8.40 -5.79 2.89
C ILE A 47 -8.94 -5.92 4.30
N GLY A 48 -8.32 -5.25 5.29
CA GLY A 48 -8.83 -5.24 6.65
C GLY A 48 -10.19 -4.55 6.79
N PHE A 49 -10.45 -3.50 6.00
CA PHE A 49 -11.75 -2.85 5.90
C PHE A 49 -12.80 -3.81 5.31
N LEU A 50 -12.51 -4.43 4.17
CA LEU A 50 -13.42 -5.37 3.51
C LEU A 50 -13.69 -6.60 4.35
N ALA A 51 -12.69 -7.13 5.07
CA ALA A 51 -12.89 -8.27 5.96
C ALA A 51 -13.92 -7.93 7.04
N VAL A 52 -13.83 -6.74 7.64
CA VAL A 52 -14.81 -6.28 8.64
C VAL A 52 -16.19 -6.06 8.02
N GLU A 53 -16.26 -5.42 6.85
CA GLU A 53 -17.51 -5.16 6.13
C GLU A 53 -18.24 -6.47 5.76
N ASN A 54 -17.49 -7.53 5.47
CA ASN A 54 -18.01 -8.86 5.13
C ASN A 54 -18.11 -9.81 6.34
N HIS A 55 -17.90 -9.32 7.57
CA HIS A 55 -17.92 -10.13 8.79
C HIS A 55 -16.98 -11.36 8.77
N ILE A 56 -15.82 -11.22 8.12
CA ILE A 56 -14.81 -12.27 8.02
C ILE A 56 -13.88 -12.17 9.22
N GLU A 57 -13.81 -13.23 10.03
CA GLU A 57 -12.94 -13.28 11.20
C GLU A 57 -11.46 -13.51 10.82
N PRO A 58 -10.49 -13.02 11.63
CA PRO A 58 -9.06 -13.23 11.38
C PRO A 58 -8.62 -14.71 11.31
N ASN A 59 -9.40 -15.63 11.87
CA ASN A 59 -9.12 -17.06 11.84
C ASN A 59 -9.78 -17.78 10.65
N ASP A 60 -10.66 -17.13 9.88
CA ASP A 60 -11.24 -17.71 8.67
C ASP A 60 -10.29 -17.54 7.48
N ILE A 61 -9.25 -18.38 7.46
CA ILE A 61 -8.21 -18.35 6.45
C ILE A 61 -8.77 -18.55 5.03
N ARG A 62 -9.83 -19.34 4.89
CA ARG A 62 -10.42 -19.61 3.57
C ARG A 62 -11.10 -18.36 3.03
N ALA A 63 -11.95 -17.72 3.84
CA ALA A 63 -12.63 -16.50 3.45
C ALA A 63 -11.65 -15.36 3.18
N LEU A 64 -10.59 -15.23 3.99
CA LEU A 64 -9.56 -14.20 3.79
C LEU A 64 -8.79 -14.37 2.47
N ARG A 65 -8.49 -15.61 2.07
CA ARG A 65 -7.83 -15.88 0.79
C ARG A 65 -8.74 -15.51 -0.38
N VAL A 66 -10.01 -15.91 -0.32
CA VAL A 66 -11.00 -15.55 -1.34
C VAL A 66 -11.11 -14.03 -1.45
N LEU A 67 -11.26 -13.33 -0.33
CA LEU A 67 -11.33 -11.87 -0.29
C LEU A 67 -10.10 -11.20 -0.92
N ALA A 68 -8.90 -11.69 -0.60
CA ALA A 68 -7.64 -11.15 -1.13
C ALA A 68 -7.48 -11.36 -2.65
N GLU A 69 -8.02 -12.48 -3.16
CA GLU A 69 -7.96 -12.87 -4.57
C GLU A 69 -9.06 -12.19 -5.41
N SER A 70 -10.26 -11.99 -4.85
CA SER A 70 -11.44 -11.51 -5.59
C SER A 70 -11.64 -10.00 -5.56
N SER A 71 -11.20 -9.30 -4.51
CA SER A 71 -11.37 -7.85 -4.40
C SER A 71 -10.62 -7.13 -5.52
N VAL A 72 -11.18 -6.10 -6.14
CA VAL A 72 -10.44 -5.23 -7.07
C VAL A 72 -10.08 -3.94 -6.33
N VAL A 73 -8.81 -3.79 -5.98
CA VAL A 73 -8.23 -2.66 -5.25
C VAL A 73 -7.33 -1.93 -6.22
N GLU A 74 -7.67 -0.68 -6.50
CA GLU A 74 -6.95 0.20 -7.42
C GLU A 74 -6.32 1.36 -6.64
N PHE A 75 -5.17 1.80 -7.11
CA PHE A 75 -4.42 2.92 -6.53
C PHE A 75 -4.29 4.01 -7.58
N SER A 76 -4.60 5.24 -7.19
CA SER A 76 -4.44 6.41 -8.05
C SER A 76 -3.58 7.47 -7.33
N SER A 77 -2.50 7.89 -7.96
CA SER A 77 -1.64 8.95 -7.44
C SER A 77 -2.38 10.28 -7.41
N THR A 78 -2.21 11.03 -6.33
CA THR A 78 -2.72 12.40 -6.19
C THR A 78 -1.62 13.31 -5.64
N PRO A 79 -1.75 14.65 -5.80
CA PRO A 79 -0.76 15.59 -5.25
C PRO A 79 -0.53 15.47 -3.74
N THR A 80 -1.52 14.93 -3.01
CA THR A 80 -1.52 14.77 -1.55
C THR A 80 -1.26 13.33 -1.09
N GLY A 81 -1.20 12.35 -2.00
CA GLY A 81 -0.93 10.95 -1.67
C GLY A 81 -1.46 9.96 -2.70
N VAL A 82 -2.18 8.95 -2.22
CA VAL A 82 -2.70 7.84 -3.05
C VAL A 82 -4.17 7.56 -2.70
N ASN A 83 -5.08 7.75 -3.66
CA ASN A 83 -6.47 7.33 -3.50
C ASN A 83 -6.60 5.83 -3.71
N ILE A 84 -7.54 5.24 -2.97
CA ILE A 84 -7.72 3.79 -2.88
C ILE A 84 -9.18 3.49 -3.23
N LEU A 85 -9.37 2.81 -4.35
CA LEU A 85 -10.69 2.42 -4.80
C LEU A 85 -10.84 0.92 -4.63
N VAL A 86 -12.00 0.49 -4.16
CA VAL A 86 -12.43 -0.90 -4.18
C VAL A 86 -13.71 -1.02 -4.96
N ASP A 87 -13.72 -1.84 -6.01
CA ASP A 87 -14.89 -2.03 -6.88
C ASP A 87 -15.50 -0.67 -7.31
N GLN A 88 -14.63 0.27 -7.70
CA GLN A 88 -14.93 1.67 -8.08
C GLN A 88 -15.43 2.58 -6.95
N ARG A 89 -15.59 2.09 -5.72
CA ARG A 89 -15.87 2.90 -4.53
C ARG A 89 -14.57 3.46 -3.96
N ASP A 90 -14.48 4.78 -3.84
CA ASP A 90 -13.39 5.42 -3.10
C ASP A 90 -13.56 5.13 -1.60
N ILE A 91 -12.58 4.44 -1.01
CA ILE A 91 -12.54 4.11 0.43
C ILE A 91 -11.33 4.78 1.13
N THR A 92 -10.76 5.81 0.50
CA THR A 92 -9.49 6.43 0.91
C THR A 92 -9.52 6.94 2.35
N GLU A 93 -10.64 7.51 2.80
CA GLU A 93 -10.76 8.01 4.17
C GLU A 93 -10.97 6.88 5.17
N GLU A 94 -11.78 5.87 4.85
CA GLU A 94 -12.02 4.70 5.70
C GLU A 94 -10.71 3.94 5.97
N VAL A 95 -9.90 3.71 4.94
CA VAL A 95 -8.62 3.01 5.10
C VAL A 95 -7.54 3.88 5.75
N ARG A 96 -7.71 5.20 5.86
CA ARG A 96 -6.78 6.11 6.57
C ARG A 96 -7.22 6.41 8.00
N SER A 97 -8.42 5.99 8.38
CA SER A 97 -8.94 6.11 9.74
C SER A 97 -8.15 5.28 10.75
N GLU A 98 -8.38 5.52 12.04
CA GLU A 98 -7.80 4.71 13.12
C GLU A 98 -8.28 3.25 13.07
N SER A 99 -9.55 3.02 12.75
CA SER A 99 -10.10 1.67 12.61
C SER A 99 -9.45 0.95 11.43
N GLY A 100 -9.23 1.63 10.30
CA GLY A 100 -8.49 1.08 9.16
C GLY A 100 -7.06 0.68 9.53
N ALA A 101 -6.34 1.54 10.26
CA ALA A 101 -4.99 1.24 10.76
C ALA A 101 -4.98 0.05 11.74
N LYS A 102 -5.95 -0.02 12.65
CA LYS A 102 -6.11 -1.13 13.60
C LYS A 102 -6.39 -2.44 12.88
N ASN A 103 -7.32 -2.45 11.93
CA ASN A 103 -7.68 -3.65 11.16
C ASN A 103 -6.48 -4.16 10.36
N ALA A 104 -5.76 -3.28 9.65
CA ALA A 104 -4.53 -3.69 8.96
C ALA A 104 -3.50 -4.34 9.90
N SER A 105 -3.32 -3.81 11.12
CA SER A 105 -2.41 -4.39 12.10
C SER A 105 -2.81 -5.81 12.53
N ILE A 106 -4.12 -6.09 12.61
CA ILE A 106 -4.67 -7.41 12.92
C ILE A 106 -4.45 -8.36 11.74
N TYR A 107 -4.95 -7.99 10.55
CA TYR A 107 -4.96 -8.87 9.39
C TYR A 107 -3.57 -9.08 8.77
N ALA A 108 -2.67 -8.07 8.81
CA ALA A 108 -1.32 -8.20 8.24
C ALA A 108 -0.42 -9.21 8.99
N LYS A 109 -0.82 -9.68 10.17
CA LYS A 109 -0.11 -10.74 10.92
C LYS A 109 -0.45 -12.15 10.44
N ILE A 110 -1.49 -12.30 9.61
CA ILE A 110 -1.97 -13.61 9.16
C ILE A 110 -1.12 -14.09 7.97
N PRO A 111 -0.33 -15.16 8.11
CA PRO A 111 0.63 -15.57 7.08
C PRO A 111 -0.04 -15.91 5.73
N ALA A 112 -1.15 -16.63 5.75
CA ALA A 112 -1.88 -17.00 4.54
C ALA A 112 -2.41 -15.78 3.77
N LEU A 113 -2.80 -14.72 4.49
CA LEU A 113 -3.21 -13.47 3.84
C LEU A 113 -2.01 -12.74 3.23
N ARG A 114 -0.88 -12.68 3.94
CA ARG A 114 0.36 -12.09 3.40
C ARG A 114 0.80 -12.80 2.11
N GLU A 115 0.67 -14.12 2.04
CA GLU A 115 1.00 -14.90 0.85
C GLU A 115 0.08 -14.56 -0.33
N ALA A 116 -1.24 -14.49 -0.10
CA ALA A 116 -2.20 -14.11 -1.13
C ALA A 116 -1.93 -12.69 -1.66
N LEU A 117 -1.67 -11.74 -0.75
CA LEU A 117 -1.36 -10.36 -1.11
C LEU A 117 0.02 -10.20 -1.76
N LEU A 118 0.99 -11.07 -1.49
CA LEU A 118 2.28 -11.05 -2.16
C LEU A 118 2.13 -11.28 -3.67
N LYS A 119 1.34 -12.29 -4.05
CA LYS A 119 1.05 -12.58 -5.47
C LYS A 119 0.41 -11.36 -6.15
N ARG A 120 -0.57 -10.76 -5.48
CA ARG A 120 -1.27 -9.58 -5.95
C ARG A 120 -0.37 -8.36 -6.12
N GLN A 121 0.46 -8.06 -5.12
CA GLN A 121 1.40 -6.94 -5.19
C GLN A 121 2.33 -7.09 -6.40
N ARG A 122 2.85 -8.29 -6.65
CA ARG A 122 3.69 -8.55 -7.82
C ARG A 122 2.96 -8.39 -9.15
N ALA A 123 1.68 -8.74 -9.20
CA ALA A 123 0.85 -8.59 -10.40
C ALA A 123 0.61 -7.11 -10.79
N LEU A 124 0.80 -6.16 -9.88
CA LEU A 124 0.70 -4.72 -10.18
C LEU A 124 1.92 -4.17 -10.93
N ARG A 125 2.98 -4.98 -11.09
CA ARG A 125 4.14 -4.60 -11.91
C ARG A 125 3.79 -4.69 -13.39
N ALA A 126 3.51 -3.54 -13.98
CA ALA A 126 3.18 -3.41 -15.40
C ALA A 126 3.97 -2.26 -16.04
N HIS A 127 4.05 -2.25 -17.38
CA HIS A 127 4.60 -1.11 -18.11
C HIS A 127 3.71 0.13 -17.92
N PRO A 128 4.29 1.36 -17.90
CA PRO A 128 5.70 1.66 -18.16
C PRO A 128 6.64 1.40 -16.97
N GLY A 129 6.11 1.18 -15.77
CA GLY A 129 6.84 0.82 -14.55
C GLY A 129 5.95 0.91 -13.31
N LEU A 130 6.52 0.60 -12.15
CA LEU A 130 5.81 0.60 -10.86
C LEU A 130 6.62 1.32 -9.78
N VAL A 131 5.98 2.23 -9.05
CA VAL A 131 6.47 2.78 -7.77
C VAL A 131 5.79 2.03 -6.63
N ALA A 132 6.56 1.29 -5.83
CA ALA A 132 6.05 0.45 -4.76
C ALA A 132 6.46 1.01 -3.38
N ASP A 133 5.48 1.50 -2.61
CA ASP A 133 5.64 1.96 -1.23
C ASP A 133 5.31 0.83 -0.23
N GLY A 134 6.23 0.60 0.72
CA GLY A 134 5.99 -0.34 1.81
C GLY A 134 7.08 -0.40 2.87
N ARG A 135 7.27 -1.62 3.41
CA ARG A 135 8.27 -1.92 4.45
C ARG A 135 9.33 -2.92 3.98
N ASP A 136 8.94 -3.78 3.05
CA ASP A 136 9.70 -4.91 2.53
C ASP A 136 9.59 -5.02 0.98
N MET A 137 9.36 -3.89 0.30
CA MET A 137 9.20 -3.83 -1.16
C MET A 137 10.50 -4.19 -1.87
N GLY A 138 11.63 -3.61 -1.49
CA GLY A 138 12.92 -3.85 -2.13
C GLY A 138 13.64 -5.11 -1.65
N THR A 139 13.17 -5.75 -0.58
CA THR A 139 13.81 -6.92 0.04
C THR A 139 13.02 -8.21 -0.15
N VAL A 140 11.69 -8.16 -0.17
CA VAL A 140 10.82 -9.36 -0.24
C VAL A 140 9.94 -9.35 -1.48
N VAL A 141 9.22 -8.24 -1.73
CA VAL A 141 8.21 -8.21 -2.80
C VAL A 141 8.87 -8.12 -4.18
N PHE A 142 9.78 -7.17 -4.35
CA PHE A 142 10.55 -6.87 -5.57
C PHE A 142 12.05 -6.82 -5.25
N PRO A 143 12.68 -7.96 -4.91
CA PRO A 143 14.13 -8.02 -4.66
C PRO A 143 14.96 -7.64 -5.89
N ASP A 144 14.37 -7.65 -7.09
CA ASP A 144 14.97 -7.24 -8.36
C ASP A 144 14.61 -5.80 -8.76
N ALA A 145 14.03 -4.99 -7.85
CA ALA A 145 13.69 -3.60 -8.14
C ALA A 145 14.92 -2.82 -8.66
N PHE A 146 14.70 -2.06 -9.73
CA PHE A 146 15.71 -1.26 -10.41
C PHE A 146 16.34 -0.21 -9.48
N LEU A 147 15.51 0.41 -8.63
CA LEU A 147 15.95 1.34 -7.60
C LEU A 147 15.25 1.00 -6.27
N LYS A 148 16.02 1.03 -5.18
CA LYS A 148 15.54 0.78 -3.82
C LYS A 148 15.92 1.97 -2.95
N VAL A 149 14.92 2.63 -2.39
CA VAL A 149 15.07 3.79 -1.52
C VAL A 149 14.54 3.42 -0.14
N PHE A 150 15.32 3.70 0.90
CA PHE A 150 14.85 3.57 2.28
C PHE A 150 14.68 4.97 2.89
N LEU A 151 13.46 5.36 3.18
CA LEU A 151 13.13 6.63 3.83
C LEU A 151 13.11 6.44 5.33
N ASP A 152 13.97 7.17 6.03
CA ASP A 152 14.02 7.18 7.48
C ASP A 152 13.68 8.56 8.06
N ALA A 153 13.21 8.56 9.31
CA ALA A 153 13.04 9.76 10.13
C ALA A 153 13.05 9.36 11.60
N SER A 154 13.55 10.26 12.46
CA SER A 154 13.57 10.03 13.90
C SER A 154 12.16 9.77 14.46
N ALA A 155 12.08 9.00 15.55
CA ALA A 155 10.80 8.68 16.18
C ALA A 155 10.01 9.92 16.59
N SER A 156 10.70 10.97 17.07
CA SER A 156 10.08 12.25 17.43
C SER A 156 9.44 12.94 16.22
N VAL A 157 10.15 13.04 15.09
CA VAL A 157 9.61 13.64 13.85
C VAL A 157 8.42 12.85 13.32
N ARG A 158 8.47 11.51 13.38
CA ARG A 158 7.34 10.66 12.95
C ARG A 158 6.11 10.85 13.85
N ALA A 159 6.32 10.98 15.16
CA ALA A 159 5.25 11.23 16.12
C ALA A 159 4.62 12.62 15.91
N GLU A 160 5.44 13.66 15.76
CA GLU A 160 4.99 15.03 15.49
C GLU A 160 4.19 15.10 14.19
N ARG A 161 4.68 14.47 13.12
CA ARG A 161 3.95 14.44 11.84
C ARG A 161 2.60 13.72 11.96
N ARG A 162 2.54 12.62 12.71
CA ARG A 162 1.27 11.92 12.97
C ARG A 162 0.32 12.77 13.80
N HIS A 163 0.82 13.45 14.83
CA HIS A 163 0.05 14.37 15.66
C HIS A 163 -0.55 15.50 14.82
N ASN A 164 0.24 16.13 13.95
CA ASN A 164 -0.23 17.19 13.07
C ASN A 164 -1.30 16.69 12.08
N GLN A 165 -1.11 15.50 11.49
CA GLN A 165 -2.11 14.89 10.60
C GLN A 165 -3.45 14.59 11.30
N LEU A 166 -3.42 14.20 12.58
CA LEU A 166 -4.63 13.96 13.35
C LEU A 166 -5.33 15.27 13.73
N ARG A 167 -4.56 16.31 14.12
CA ARG A 167 -5.09 17.65 14.40
C ARG A 167 -5.72 18.32 13.19
N GLU A 168 -5.08 18.23 12.02
CA GLU A 168 -5.62 18.76 10.76
C GLU A 168 -6.96 18.09 10.39
N LYS A 169 -7.17 16.83 10.81
CA LYS A 169 -8.42 16.09 10.62
C LYS A 169 -9.45 16.29 11.74
N GLY A 170 -9.20 17.19 12.70
CA GLY A 170 -10.14 17.53 13.78
C GLY A 170 -10.24 16.52 14.91
N PHE A 171 -9.29 15.58 15.01
CA PHE A 171 -9.23 14.66 16.15
C PHE A 171 -8.58 15.35 17.35
N ASP A 172 -9.09 15.10 18.55
CA ASP A 172 -8.49 15.59 19.80
C ASP A 172 -7.27 14.73 20.13
N VAL A 173 -6.08 15.31 19.97
CA VAL A 173 -4.80 14.62 20.15
C VAL A 173 -4.13 15.18 21.40
N LYS A 174 -4.18 14.44 22.50
CA LYS A 174 -3.44 14.75 23.73
C LYS A 174 -1.97 14.34 23.64
#